data_AF-A0A940QVC8-F1
#
_entry.id   AF-A0A940QVC8-F1
#
_cell.length_a   1.000
_cell.length_b   1.000
_cell.length_c   1.000
_cell.angle_alpha   90.00
_cell.angle_beta   90.00
_cell.angle_gamma   90.00
#
_symmetry.space_group_name_H-M   'P 1'
#
loop_
_entity.id
_entity.type
_entity.pdbx_description
1 polymer ?
#
loop_
_entity_poly.entity_id
_entity_poly.type
_entity_poly.pdbx_seq_one_letter_code
_entity_poly.pdbx_strand_id
1 'polypeptide(L)'
;MKKFGWIEVGILLPIGMFLLGCATTQDVRILDREIDKLYFELSSLRKENKALENKLYSELSTIRKENSAIENKISSLSEENQKIKTEFLFRLENIQSEVRILSTGIEEYKDYLKKPSKEIGRVKEDVEVRLKILEERRKNLEERNKTQEEKIREMEDRLKGVEGKIKQVELEKSSPTKEGLSEPKDLSAGVGDLYKDAYETYQKGDLEGARKKFEIFLKQYPNTELSGNAQFWIGETYYQKKDFEKAILEYEKVITKYPESGKIPAALFKQALAFMELGDKTNAKNLLRKVIERFPHSEQAEMAKKRLEGMK
;
A
#
# COMPACT_ATOMS: atom_id res chain seq x y z
N MET A 1 -55.93 -104.88 52.97
CA MET A 1 -56.53 -106.20 52.68
C MET A 1 -55.68 -106.89 51.62
N LYS A 2 -55.23 -108.14 51.91
CA LYS A 2 -54.66 -109.20 51.04
C LYS A 2 -53.52 -108.81 50.06
N LYS A 3 -52.23 -109.11 50.32
CA LYS A 3 -51.47 -110.40 50.26
C LYS A 3 -51.68 -111.19 48.96
N PHE A 4 -50.58 -111.48 48.24
CA PHE A 4 -50.16 -112.74 47.56
C PHE A 4 -49.05 -112.37 46.54
N GLY A 5 -47.93 -113.07 46.35
CA GLY A 5 -47.41 -114.34 46.85
C GLY A 5 -45.93 -114.47 46.45
N TRP A 6 -45.26 -115.46 47.03
CA TRP A 6 -43.82 -115.75 47.01
C TRP A 6 -43.55 -117.11 46.30
N ILE A 7 -42.29 -117.35 45.87
CA ILE A 7 -41.58 -118.66 45.63
C ILE A 7 -41.83 -119.29 44.22
N GLU A 8 -40.89 -119.83 43.41
CA GLU A 8 -39.63 -120.62 43.52
C GLU A 8 -38.58 -120.18 42.45
N VAL A 9 -37.27 -120.01 42.71
CA VAL A 9 -36.13 -120.98 42.75
C VAL A 9 -36.01 -121.94 41.55
N GLY A 10 -34.97 -121.72 40.73
CA GLY A 10 -34.47 -122.67 39.72
C GLY A 10 -32.96 -122.48 39.50
N ILE A 11 -32.18 -123.50 39.85
CA ILE A 11 -30.72 -123.60 39.78
C ILE A 11 -30.29 -124.04 38.38
N LEU A 12 -29.29 -123.39 37.78
CA LEU A 12 -28.39 -123.97 36.76
C LEU A 12 -27.06 -123.17 36.74
N LEU A 13 -25.99 -123.86 37.08
CA LEU A 13 -24.58 -123.43 37.20
C LEU A 13 -23.82 -123.78 35.87
N PRO A 14 -22.53 -123.44 35.70
CA PRO A 14 -21.99 -122.56 34.66
C PRO A 14 -21.21 -123.30 33.54
N ILE A 15 -21.14 -122.76 32.32
CA ILE A 15 -20.26 -123.28 31.25
C ILE A 15 -19.68 -122.13 30.41
N GLY A 16 -18.36 -122.08 30.31
CA GLY A 16 -17.56 -121.43 29.23
C GLY A 16 -17.47 -119.91 29.31
N MET A 17 -16.48 -119.30 29.97
CA MET A 17 -15.05 -119.32 29.62
C MET A 17 -14.77 -119.03 28.13
N PHE A 18 -14.00 -117.97 27.90
CA PHE A 18 -13.21 -117.70 26.69
C PHE A 18 -13.93 -117.29 25.38
N LEU A 19 -14.48 -116.07 25.36
CA LEU A 19 -14.47 -115.21 24.16
C LEU A 19 -14.29 -113.72 24.52
N LEU A 20 -13.48 -113.40 25.53
CA LEU A 20 -12.84 -112.07 25.65
C LEU A 20 -11.55 -112.08 24.82
N GLY A 21 -11.72 -112.32 23.53
CA GLY A 21 -10.68 -112.16 22.53
C GLY A 21 -10.58 -110.69 22.14
N CYS A 22 -9.54 -110.04 22.62
CA CYS A 22 -8.69 -109.15 21.83
C CYS A 22 -9.38 -108.03 21.00
N ALA A 23 -10.09 -107.10 21.64
CA ALA A 23 -9.62 -105.71 21.47
C ALA A 23 -8.45 -105.62 22.44
N THR A 24 -7.23 -105.72 21.92
CA THR A 24 -6.06 -105.95 22.78
C THR A 24 -5.95 -104.80 23.78
N THR A 25 -5.53 -105.06 25.01
CA THR A 25 -5.22 -103.99 25.99
C THR A 25 -4.23 -102.96 25.43
N GLN A 26 -3.51 -103.34 24.36
CA GLN A 26 -2.71 -102.47 23.52
C GLN A 26 -3.54 -101.51 22.67
N ASP A 27 -4.63 -101.94 22.02
CA ASP A 27 -5.54 -101.06 21.25
C ASP A 27 -6.22 -100.02 22.14
N VAL A 28 -6.67 -100.41 23.35
CA VAL A 28 -7.25 -99.46 24.33
C VAL A 28 -6.20 -98.44 24.79
N ARG A 29 -4.96 -98.88 25.05
CA ARG A 29 -3.86 -97.97 25.42
C ARG A 29 -3.44 -97.06 24.26
N ILE A 30 -3.55 -97.50 23.01
CA ILE A 30 -3.29 -96.66 21.83
C ILE A 30 -4.38 -95.58 21.73
N LEU A 31 -5.65 -95.97 21.90
CA LEU A 31 -6.78 -95.04 21.87
C LEU A 31 -6.69 -94.00 22.99
N ASP A 32 -6.33 -94.39 24.23
CA ASP A 32 -6.13 -93.45 25.34
C ASP A 32 -5.01 -92.43 25.03
N ARG A 33 -3.89 -92.88 24.44
CA ARG A 33 -2.82 -91.95 24.03
C ARG A 33 -3.27 -90.99 22.93
N GLU A 34 -4.07 -91.45 21.97
CA GLU A 34 -4.63 -90.58 20.93
C GLU A 34 -5.63 -89.59 21.50
N ILE A 35 -6.47 -90.00 22.46
CA ILE A 35 -7.40 -89.14 23.19
C ILE A 35 -6.62 -88.08 23.99
N ASP A 36 -5.57 -88.46 24.72
CA ASP A 36 -4.72 -87.51 25.46
C ASP A 36 -4.04 -86.51 24.53
N LYS A 37 -3.55 -86.98 23.38
CA LYS A 37 -2.96 -86.11 22.34
C LYS A 37 -4.00 -85.11 21.80
N LEU A 38 -5.22 -85.58 21.51
CA LEU A 38 -6.31 -84.72 21.06
C LEU A 38 -6.74 -83.71 22.13
N TYR A 39 -6.80 -84.10 23.40
CA TYR A 39 -7.06 -83.16 24.50
C TYR A 39 -5.97 -82.11 24.64
N PHE A 40 -4.71 -82.50 24.46
CA PHE A 40 -3.59 -81.57 24.47
C PHE A 40 -3.68 -80.58 23.30
N GLU A 41 -3.94 -81.06 22.07
CA GLU A 41 -4.14 -80.21 20.89
C GLU A 41 -5.36 -79.28 21.04
N LEU A 42 -6.46 -79.77 21.60
CA LEU A 42 -7.64 -78.95 21.88
C LEU A 42 -7.34 -77.86 22.91
N SER A 43 -6.55 -78.18 23.93
CA SER A 43 -6.11 -77.23 24.96
C SER A 43 -5.18 -76.15 24.38
N SER A 44 -4.23 -76.54 23.52
CA SER A 44 -3.34 -75.59 22.84
C SER A 44 -4.11 -74.68 21.90
N LEU A 45 -5.01 -75.23 21.07
CA LEU A 45 -5.89 -74.46 20.19
C LEU A 45 -6.78 -73.48 20.96
N ARG A 46 -7.35 -73.89 22.10
CA ARG A 46 -8.11 -72.97 22.97
C ARG A 46 -7.25 -71.83 23.50
N LYS A 47 -6.01 -72.11 23.88
CA LYS A 47 -5.07 -71.10 24.36
C LYS A 47 -4.69 -70.12 23.24
N GLU A 48 -4.45 -70.62 22.04
CA GLU A 48 -4.17 -69.80 20.85
C GLU A 48 -5.38 -68.93 20.48
N ASN A 49 -6.58 -69.50 20.43
CA ASN A 49 -7.81 -68.73 20.17
C ASN A 49 -8.00 -67.61 21.19
N LYS A 50 -7.81 -67.88 22.48
CA LYS A 50 -7.90 -66.85 23.52
C LYS A 50 -6.82 -65.76 23.36
N ALA A 51 -5.62 -66.13 22.95
CA ALA A 51 -4.55 -65.17 22.66
C ALA A 51 -4.89 -64.29 21.44
N LEU A 52 -5.46 -64.89 20.39
CA LEU A 52 -5.94 -64.19 19.20
C LEU A 52 -7.09 -63.25 19.53
N GLU A 53 -8.08 -63.69 20.32
CA GLU A 53 -9.18 -62.84 20.79
C GLU A 53 -8.64 -61.62 21.54
N ASN A 54 -7.73 -61.82 22.49
CA ASN A 54 -7.12 -60.72 23.24
C ASN A 54 -6.37 -59.75 22.31
N LYS A 55 -5.63 -60.28 21.31
CA LYS A 55 -4.93 -59.46 20.32
C LYS A 55 -5.93 -58.65 19.49
N LEU A 56 -7.00 -59.28 19.00
CA LEU A 56 -8.05 -58.63 18.24
C LEU A 56 -8.73 -57.51 19.05
N TYR A 57 -9.07 -57.76 20.31
CA TYR A 57 -9.64 -56.73 21.19
C TYR A 57 -8.66 -55.57 21.41
N SER A 58 -7.37 -55.85 21.55
CA SER A 58 -6.36 -54.81 21.70
C SER A 58 -6.24 -53.94 20.44
N GLU A 59 -6.20 -54.54 19.25
CA GLU A 59 -6.14 -53.82 17.97
C GLU A 59 -7.41 -52.99 17.73
N LEU A 60 -8.58 -53.56 17.99
CA LEU A 60 -9.86 -52.86 17.87
C LEU A 60 -9.96 -51.66 18.82
N SER A 61 -9.39 -51.79 20.02
CA SER A 61 -9.30 -50.66 20.97
C SER A 61 -8.39 -49.55 20.47
N THR A 62 -7.27 -49.89 19.83
CA THR A 62 -6.32 -48.93 19.26
C THR A 62 -6.94 -48.20 18.07
N ILE A 63 -7.53 -48.94 17.13
CA ILE A 63 -8.22 -48.38 15.97
C ILE A 63 -9.34 -47.42 16.41
N ARG A 64 -10.10 -47.78 17.45
CA ARG A 64 -11.16 -46.90 17.98
C ARG A 64 -10.61 -45.60 18.54
N LYS A 65 -9.47 -45.63 19.23
CA LYS A 65 -8.80 -44.42 19.73
C LYS A 65 -8.29 -43.55 18.59
N GLU A 66 -7.68 -44.15 17.57
CA GLU A 66 -7.20 -43.45 16.38
C GLU A 66 -8.34 -42.79 15.61
N ASN A 67 -9.45 -43.50 15.38
CA ASN A 67 -10.63 -42.95 14.73
C ASN A 67 -11.20 -41.75 15.51
N SER A 68 -11.32 -41.86 16.83
CA SER A 68 -11.77 -40.74 17.66
C SER A 68 -10.83 -39.52 17.57
N ALA A 69 -9.52 -39.76 17.52
CA ALA A 69 -8.54 -38.67 17.34
C ALA A 69 -8.67 -38.01 15.96
N ILE A 70 -8.89 -38.81 14.91
CA ILE A 70 -9.12 -38.32 13.54
C ILE A 70 -10.41 -37.48 13.48
N GLU A 71 -11.50 -37.96 14.06
CA GLU A 71 -12.79 -37.24 14.11
C GLU A 71 -12.64 -35.88 14.79
N ASN A 72 -11.94 -35.83 15.94
CA ASN A 72 -11.65 -34.58 16.63
C ASN A 72 -10.83 -33.62 15.75
N LYS A 73 -9.82 -34.15 15.04
CA LYS A 73 -9.01 -33.34 14.13
C LYS A 73 -9.83 -32.80 12.96
N ILE A 74 -10.71 -33.62 12.37
CA ILE A 74 -11.64 -33.20 11.31
C ILE A 74 -12.56 -32.09 11.81
N SER A 75 -13.13 -32.22 13.01
CA SER A 75 -13.96 -31.17 13.62
C SER A 75 -13.20 -29.86 13.79
N SER A 76 -11.98 -29.92 14.35
CA SER A 76 -11.14 -28.73 14.55
C SER A 76 -10.76 -28.04 13.24
N LEU A 77 -10.41 -28.81 12.20
CA LEU A 77 -10.09 -28.28 10.87
C LEU A 77 -11.34 -27.69 10.19
N SER A 78 -12.50 -28.30 10.39
CA SER A 78 -13.77 -27.79 9.87
C SER A 78 -14.09 -26.42 10.49
N GLU A 79 -13.94 -26.28 11.80
CA GLU A 79 -14.14 -25.00 12.50
C GLU A 79 -13.14 -23.92 12.04
N GLU A 80 -11.87 -24.28 11.88
CA GLU A 80 -10.84 -23.37 11.36
C GLU A 80 -11.17 -22.91 9.94
N ASN A 81 -11.56 -23.84 9.07
CA ASN A 81 -12.00 -23.52 7.71
C ASN A 81 -13.22 -22.60 7.68
N GLN A 82 -14.20 -22.79 8.59
CA GLN A 82 -15.34 -21.88 8.69
C GLN A 82 -14.91 -20.48 9.14
N LYS A 83 -13.99 -20.37 10.12
CA LYS A 83 -13.43 -19.08 10.56
C LYS A 83 -12.72 -18.36 9.42
N ILE A 84 -11.84 -19.06 8.70
CA ILE A 84 -11.12 -18.51 7.54
C ILE A 84 -12.11 -18.05 6.47
N LYS A 85 -13.15 -18.85 6.19
CA LYS A 85 -14.19 -18.50 5.21
C LYS A 85 -14.91 -17.21 5.61
N THR A 86 -15.33 -17.07 6.87
CA THR A 86 -15.99 -15.85 7.35
C THR A 86 -15.07 -14.63 7.28
N GLU A 87 -13.81 -14.77 7.69
CA GLU A 87 -12.83 -13.69 7.62
C GLU A 87 -12.58 -13.26 6.16
N PHE A 88 -12.45 -14.23 5.25
CA PHE A 88 -12.27 -13.95 3.83
C PHE A 88 -13.48 -13.23 3.23
N LEU A 89 -14.70 -13.66 3.55
CA LEU A 89 -15.93 -12.99 3.09
C LEU A 89 -16.00 -11.54 3.58
N PHE A 90 -15.67 -11.29 4.85
CA PHE A 90 -15.64 -9.93 5.38
C PHE A 90 -14.59 -9.05 4.68
N ARG A 91 -13.39 -9.59 4.40
CA ARG A 91 -12.36 -8.87 3.63
C ARG A 91 -12.84 -8.56 2.20
N LEU A 92 -13.54 -9.50 1.55
CA LEU A 92 -14.11 -9.27 0.22
C LEU A 92 -15.16 -8.15 0.23
N GLU A 93 -16.06 -8.13 1.22
CA GLU A 93 -17.07 -7.06 1.35
C GLU A 93 -16.42 -5.69 1.57
N ASN A 94 -15.38 -5.61 2.40
CA ASN A 94 -14.63 -4.36 2.61
C ASN A 94 -13.96 -3.87 1.31
N ILE A 95 -13.28 -4.76 0.58
CA ILE A 95 -12.66 -4.43 -0.71
C ILE A 95 -13.72 -3.95 -1.71
N GLN A 96 -14.87 -4.62 -1.78
CA GLN A 96 -15.97 -4.20 -2.67
C GLN A 96 -16.50 -2.80 -2.31
N SER A 97 -16.61 -2.48 -1.02
CA SER A 97 -16.98 -1.15 -0.56
C SER A 97 -15.94 -0.10 -0.94
N GLU A 98 -14.65 -0.37 -0.74
CA GLU A 98 -13.56 0.52 -1.12
C GLU A 98 -13.53 0.77 -2.64
N VAL A 99 -13.68 -0.28 -3.45
CA VAL A 99 -13.75 -0.15 -4.92
C VAL A 99 -14.94 0.71 -5.34
N ARG A 100 -16.11 0.57 -4.68
CA ARG A 100 -17.28 1.39 -4.98
C ARG A 100 -17.07 2.87 -4.66
N ILE A 101 -16.44 3.16 -3.52
CA ILE A 101 -16.08 4.53 -3.15
C ILE A 101 -15.08 5.11 -4.16
N LEU A 102 -14.06 4.34 -4.52
CA LEU A 102 -13.05 4.76 -5.49
C LEU A 102 -13.67 5.05 -6.87
N SER A 103 -14.56 4.17 -7.36
CA SER A 103 -15.29 4.41 -8.61
C SER A 103 -16.08 5.71 -8.53
N THR A 104 -16.80 5.95 -7.44
CA THR A 104 -17.55 7.21 -7.26
C THR A 104 -16.63 8.43 -7.30
N GLY A 105 -15.48 8.36 -6.63
CA GLY A 105 -14.47 9.42 -6.67
C GLY A 105 -13.87 9.66 -8.06
N ILE A 106 -13.63 8.60 -8.83
CA ILE A 106 -13.17 8.70 -10.24
C ILE A 106 -14.21 9.43 -11.09
N GLU A 107 -15.49 9.12 -10.91
CA GLU A 107 -16.59 9.73 -11.64
C GLU A 107 -16.71 11.23 -11.32
N GLU A 108 -16.62 11.59 -10.04
CA GLU A 108 -16.59 12.98 -9.57
C GLU A 108 -15.38 13.74 -10.11
N TYR A 109 -14.19 13.13 -10.07
CA TYR A 109 -12.96 13.74 -10.58
C TYR A 109 -13.00 13.95 -12.09
N LYS A 110 -13.57 12.98 -12.83
CA LYS A 110 -13.81 13.11 -14.27
C LYS A 110 -14.72 14.29 -14.58
N ASP A 111 -15.78 14.49 -13.80
CA ASP A 111 -16.68 15.64 -13.96
C ASP A 111 -16.02 16.96 -13.55
N TYR A 112 -15.18 16.96 -12.51
CA TYR A 112 -14.36 18.11 -12.13
C TYR A 112 -13.44 18.55 -13.28
N LEU A 113 -12.78 17.61 -13.96
CA LEU A 113 -11.88 17.90 -15.09
C LEU A 113 -12.58 18.41 -16.36
N LYS A 114 -13.89 18.13 -16.54
CA LYS A 114 -14.64 18.65 -17.70
C LYS A 114 -14.72 20.17 -17.71
N LYS A 115 -14.82 20.83 -16.54
CA LYS A 115 -14.99 22.28 -16.44
C LYS A 115 -13.75 23.05 -16.94
N PRO A 116 -12.53 22.82 -16.41
CA PRO A 116 -11.32 23.45 -16.93
C PRO A 116 -11.08 23.12 -18.40
N SER A 117 -11.34 21.88 -18.84
CA SER A 117 -11.19 21.49 -20.25
C SER A 117 -12.04 22.36 -21.19
N LYS A 118 -13.30 22.60 -20.82
CA LYS A 118 -14.20 23.48 -21.58
C LYS A 118 -13.74 24.93 -21.57
N GLU A 119 -13.24 25.41 -20.44
CA GLU A 119 -12.76 26.79 -20.28
C GLU A 119 -11.47 27.02 -21.08
N ILE A 120 -10.53 26.07 -21.04
CA ILE A 120 -9.33 26.06 -21.88
C ILE A 120 -9.71 26.10 -23.37
N GLY A 121 -10.72 25.34 -23.78
CA GLY A 121 -11.24 25.38 -25.16
C GLY A 121 -11.72 26.78 -25.56
N ARG A 122 -12.50 27.45 -24.69
CA ARG A 122 -12.97 28.83 -24.93
C ARG A 122 -11.84 29.84 -24.98
N VAL A 123 -10.88 29.75 -24.06
CA VAL A 123 -9.72 30.64 -24.02
C VAL A 123 -8.85 30.44 -25.25
N LYS A 124 -8.64 29.20 -25.69
CA LYS A 124 -7.92 28.89 -26.92
C LYS A 124 -8.56 29.57 -28.12
N GLU A 125 -9.89 29.49 -28.24
CA GLU A 125 -10.65 30.12 -29.32
C GLU A 125 -10.55 31.65 -29.29
N ASP A 126 -10.69 32.28 -28.12
CA ASP A 126 -10.49 33.75 -27.96
C ASP A 126 -9.06 34.18 -28.32
N VAL A 127 -8.04 33.41 -27.90
CA VAL A 127 -6.64 33.68 -28.23
C VAL A 127 -6.39 33.56 -29.74
N GLU A 128 -6.93 32.54 -30.40
CA GLU A 128 -6.81 32.38 -31.86
C GLU A 128 -7.43 33.55 -32.62
N VAL A 129 -8.59 34.05 -32.18
CA VAL A 129 -9.22 35.23 -32.78
C VAL A 129 -8.36 36.49 -32.59
N ARG A 130 -7.87 36.72 -31.37
CA ARG A 130 -7.01 37.89 -31.08
C ARG A 130 -5.70 37.85 -31.85
N LEU A 131 -5.11 36.65 -32.01
CA LEU A 131 -3.88 36.48 -32.76
C LEU A 131 -4.06 36.91 -34.21
N LYS A 132 -5.13 36.48 -34.88
CA LYS A 132 -5.46 36.91 -36.25
C LYS A 132 -5.61 38.43 -36.37
N ILE A 133 -6.32 39.05 -35.41
CA ILE A 133 -6.50 40.50 -35.39
C ILE A 133 -5.15 41.23 -35.21
N LEU A 134 -4.28 40.72 -34.34
CA LEU A 134 -2.96 41.31 -34.11
C LEU A 134 -2.04 41.14 -35.31
N GLU A 135 -2.06 39.99 -35.98
CA GLU A 135 -1.30 39.76 -37.22
C GLU A 135 -1.72 40.74 -38.32
N GLU A 136 -3.02 40.97 -38.47
CA GLU A 136 -3.54 41.92 -39.45
C GLU A 136 -3.19 43.38 -39.08
N ARG A 137 -3.30 43.74 -37.80
CA ARG A 137 -2.88 45.07 -37.32
C ARG A 137 -1.38 45.29 -37.50
N ARG A 138 -0.55 44.27 -37.28
CA ARG A 138 0.89 44.32 -37.50
C ARG A 138 1.20 44.60 -38.97
N LYS A 139 0.54 43.90 -39.90
CA LYS A 139 0.71 44.13 -41.34
C LYS A 139 0.35 45.56 -41.73
N ASN A 140 -0.78 46.07 -41.24
CA ASN A 140 -1.21 47.46 -41.50
C ASN A 140 -0.23 48.49 -40.93
N LEU A 141 0.37 48.23 -39.76
CA LEU A 141 1.41 49.09 -39.18
C LEU A 141 2.70 49.06 -40.00
N GLU A 142 3.12 47.90 -40.50
CA GLU A 142 4.30 47.78 -41.36
C GLU A 142 4.14 48.55 -42.67
N GLU A 143 2.97 48.46 -43.31
CA GLU A 143 2.66 49.25 -44.51
C GLU A 143 2.72 50.76 -44.22
N ARG A 144 2.13 51.21 -43.10
CA ARG A 144 2.18 52.62 -42.69
C ARG A 144 3.60 53.11 -42.39
N ASN A 145 4.39 52.31 -41.68
CA ASN A 145 5.79 52.65 -41.39
C ASN A 145 6.59 52.77 -42.68
N LYS A 146 6.43 51.84 -43.62
CA LYS A 146 7.08 51.91 -44.94
C LYS A 146 6.71 53.20 -45.68
N THR A 147 5.43 53.57 -45.71
CA THR A 147 4.99 54.84 -46.31
C THR A 147 5.56 56.05 -45.58
N GLN A 148 5.70 56.00 -44.25
CA GLN A 148 6.33 57.07 -43.47
C GLN A 148 7.83 57.19 -43.78
N GLU A 149 8.54 56.07 -43.89
CA GLU A 149 9.95 56.05 -44.28
C GLU A 149 10.17 56.62 -45.69
N GLU A 150 9.30 56.29 -46.65
CA GLU A 150 9.33 56.88 -47.99
C GLU A 150 9.13 58.40 -47.96
N LYS A 151 8.17 58.89 -47.17
CA LYS A 151 7.93 60.33 -46.97
C LYS A 151 9.09 61.03 -46.27
N ILE A 152 9.69 60.38 -45.26
CA ILE A 152 10.88 60.93 -44.59
C ILE A 152 12.02 61.04 -45.59
N ARG A 153 12.27 60.01 -46.39
CA ARG A 153 13.30 60.04 -47.44
C ARG A 153 13.03 61.15 -48.46
N GLU A 154 11.79 61.34 -48.90
CA GLU A 154 11.41 62.45 -49.77
C GLU A 154 11.66 63.82 -49.11
N MET A 155 11.29 63.96 -47.83
CA MET A 155 11.56 65.18 -47.07
C MET A 155 13.06 65.42 -46.89
N GLU A 156 13.86 64.39 -46.64
CA GLU A 156 15.32 64.47 -46.54
C GLU A 156 15.97 64.88 -47.86
N ASP A 157 15.50 64.35 -49.00
CA ASP A 157 15.99 64.76 -50.31
C ASP A 157 15.59 66.21 -50.62
N ARG A 158 14.39 66.63 -50.24
CA ARG A 158 13.98 68.04 -50.29
C ARG A 158 14.82 68.90 -49.36
N LEU A 159 15.14 68.42 -48.15
CA LEU A 159 16.00 69.11 -47.20
C LEU A 159 17.41 69.24 -47.74
N LYS A 160 17.99 68.22 -48.37
CA LYS A 160 19.28 68.31 -49.06
C LYS A 160 19.25 69.31 -50.21
N GLY A 161 18.14 69.39 -50.95
CA GLY A 161 17.93 70.41 -51.98
C GLY A 161 17.84 71.83 -51.41
N VAL A 162 17.31 71.98 -50.20
CA VAL A 162 17.26 73.23 -49.45
C VAL A 162 18.61 73.52 -48.76
N GLU A 163 19.33 72.53 -48.24
CA GLU A 163 20.69 72.62 -47.70
C GLU A 163 21.70 72.94 -48.80
N GLY A 164 21.50 72.48 -50.03
CA GLY A 164 22.24 72.95 -51.20
C GLY A 164 22.02 74.45 -51.47
N LYS A 165 20.88 75.00 -51.05
CA LYS A 165 20.58 76.44 -51.06
C LYS A 165 21.03 77.16 -49.77
N ILE A 166 21.06 76.46 -48.62
CA ILE A 166 21.48 76.98 -47.30
C ILE A 166 22.99 76.84 -47.09
N LYS A 167 23.75 76.07 -47.89
CA LYS A 167 25.23 76.06 -47.89
C LYS A 167 25.87 77.38 -48.35
N GLN A 168 25.07 78.42 -48.65
CA GLN A 168 25.51 79.82 -48.67
C GLN A 168 25.35 80.55 -47.33
N VAL A 169 24.91 79.88 -46.26
CA VAL A 169 24.66 80.46 -44.92
C VAL A 169 25.06 79.44 -43.84
N GLU A 170 26.31 79.58 -43.38
CA GLU A 170 26.98 79.09 -42.15
C GLU A 170 26.18 78.25 -41.12
N LEU A 171 26.60 77.03 -40.77
CA LEU A 171 27.59 76.62 -39.72
C LEU A 171 27.11 76.79 -38.25
N GLU A 172 26.90 75.65 -37.56
CA GLU A 172 27.48 75.25 -36.26
C GLU A 172 26.54 74.39 -35.35
N LYS A 173 26.99 73.13 -35.13
CA LYS A 173 27.07 72.28 -33.89
C LYS A 173 25.95 72.34 -32.82
N SER A 174 25.58 71.30 -32.06
CA SER A 174 25.93 69.87 -31.93
C SER A 174 25.00 69.22 -30.87
N SER A 175 24.95 67.89 -30.85
CA SER A 175 23.96 66.96 -30.27
C SER A 175 24.16 66.55 -28.77
N PRO A 176 23.32 65.65 -28.19
CA PRO A 176 22.99 65.49 -26.75
C PRO A 176 23.65 64.27 -26.05
N THR A 177 23.26 63.93 -24.81
CA THR A 177 23.68 62.67 -24.15
C THR A 177 22.59 62.00 -23.29
N LYS A 178 22.54 60.65 -23.36
CA LYS A 178 21.63 59.68 -22.72
C LYS A 178 22.28 58.93 -21.53
N GLU A 179 21.38 58.36 -20.73
CA GLU A 179 21.41 57.27 -19.73
C GLU A 179 22.56 56.23 -19.72
N GLY A 180 22.80 55.67 -18.52
CA GLY A 180 23.43 54.36 -18.30
C GLY A 180 23.22 53.85 -16.85
N LEU A 181 22.63 52.66 -16.69
CA LEU A 181 22.47 51.92 -15.42
C LEU A 181 23.14 50.54 -15.56
N SER A 182 23.98 50.21 -14.59
CA SER A 182 24.84 49.03 -14.52
C SER A 182 24.34 47.96 -13.53
N GLU A 183 24.70 46.71 -13.83
CA GLU A 183 24.49 45.45 -13.09
C GLU A 183 25.48 45.27 -11.90
N PRO A 184 25.48 44.15 -11.14
CA PRO A 184 24.68 43.81 -9.96
C PRO A 184 25.45 43.88 -8.61
N LYS A 185 24.72 44.09 -7.50
CA LYS A 185 25.25 44.22 -6.12
C LYS A 185 25.00 42.96 -5.25
N ASP A 186 26.08 42.49 -4.63
CA ASP A 186 26.21 41.89 -3.28
C ASP A 186 25.18 40.84 -2.80
N LEU A 187 25.57 39.56 -2.83
CA LEU A 187 24.73 38.38 -2.55
C LEU A 187 24.40 38.15 -1.06
N SER A 188 25.10 38.77 -0.10
CA SER A 188 24.91 38.46 1.33
C SER A 188 23.74 39.21 2.00
N ALA A 189 23.36 40.38 1.49
CA ALA A 189 22.29 41.19 2.09
C ALA A 189 20.89 40.75 1.62
N GLY A 190 20.76 40.34 0.35
CA GLY A 190 19.45 40.05 -0.26
C GLY A 190 18.82 38.70 0.13
N VAL A 191 19.61 37.69 0.49
CA VAL A 191 19.12 36.33 0.82
C VAL A 191 18.22 36.36 2.05
N GLY A 192 18.67 37.02 3.12
CA GLY A 192 17.91 37.13 4.37
C GLY A 192 16.62 37.93 4.20
N ASP A 193 16.69 39.04 3.46
CA ASP A 193 15.56 39.96 3.28
C ASP A 193 14.43 39.33 2.47
N LEU A 194 14.74 38.63 1.38
CA LEU A 194 13.73 37.95 0.55
C LEU A 194 13.06 36.78 1.27
N TYR A 195 13.83 36.00 2.04
CA TYR A 195 13.27 34.94 2.87
C TYR A 195 12.35 35.50 3.96
N LYS A 196 12.80 36.57 4.64
CA LYS A 196 12.03 37.22 5.70
C LYS A 196 10.71 37.79 5.19
N ASP A 197 10.71 38.48 4.06
CA ASP A 197 9.49 39.02 3.43
C ASP A 197 8.49 37.90 3.05
N ALA A 198 8.99 36.79 2.50
CA ALA A 198 8.16 35.61 2.21
C ALA A 198 7.52 35.04 3.47
N TYR A 199 8.30 34.92 4.54
CA TYR A 199 7.85 34.39 5.83
C TYR A 199 6.86 35.32 6.55
N GLU A 200 7.08 36.63 6.53
CA GLU A 200 6.12 37.61 7.07
C GLU A 200 4.78 37.57 6.31
N THR A 201 4.84 37.37 4.98
CA THR A 201 3.64 37.21 4.16
C THR A 201 2.86 35.95 4.55
N TYR A 202 3.58 34.85 4.83
CA TYR A 202 2.98 33.62 5.34
C TYR A 202 2.33 33.84 6.71
N GLN A 203 2.99 34.55 7.63
CA GLN A 203 2.45 34.87 8.95
C GLN A 203 1.19 35.74 8.88
N LYS A 204 1.08 36.60 7.86
CA LYS A 204 -0.13 37.40 7.58
C LYS A 204 -1.29 36.57 7.02
N GLY A 205 -1.08 35.30 6.71
CA GLY A 205 -2.09 34.38 6.17
C GLY A 205 -2.26 34.45 4.65
N ASP A 206 -1.48 35.27 3.95
CA ASP A 206 -1.46 35.27 2.48
C ASP A 206 -0.61 34.10 1.96
N LEU A 207 -1.23 32.92 1.91
CA LEU A 207 -0.56 31.68 1.54
C LEU A 207 -0.09 31.67 0.08
N GLU A 208 -0.83 32.31 -0.83
CA GLU A 208 -0.46 32.36 -2.24
C GLU A 208 0.69 33.35 -2.50
N GLY A 209 0.60 34.55 -1.90
CA GLY A 209 1.68 35.53 -1.96
C GLY A 209 2.96 35.01 -1.34
N ALA A 210 2.86 34.38 -0.16
CA ALA A 210 4.00 33.75 0.50
C ALA A 210 4.64 32.67 -0.37
N ARG A 211 3.83 31.78 -0.97
CA ARG A 211 4.33 30.72 -1.85
C ARG A 211 5.11 31.30 -3.03
N LYS A 212 4.54 32.28 -3.73
CA LYS A 212 5.22 32.95 -4.86
C LYS A 212 6.56 33.56 -4.43
N LYS A 213 6.61 34.19 -3.25
CA LYS A 213 7.85 34.78 -2.72
C LYS A 213 8.89 33.72 -2.37
N PHE A 214 8.50 32.59 -1.76
CA PHE A 214 9.41 31.47 -1.53
C PHE A 214 9.88 30.81 -2.84
N GLU A 215 9.03 30.70 -3.86
CA GLU A 215 9.42 30.21 -5.19
C GLU A 215 10.43 31.14 -5.86
N ILE A 216 10.24 32.46 -5.76
CA ILE A 216 11.22 33.47 -6.22
C ILE A 216 12.53 33.32 -5.46
N PHE A 217 12.48 33.19 -4.13
CA PHE A 217 13.66 32.96 -3.30
C PHE A 217 14.44 31.72 -3.75
N LEU A 218 13.77 30.59 -3.95
CA LEU A 218 14.41 29.35 -4.40
C LEU A 218 14.96 29.45 -5.83
N LYS A 219 14.36 30.26 -6.70
CA LYS A 219 14.88 30.51 -8.04
C LYS A 219 16.17 31.33 -8.01
N GLN A 220 16.25 32.32 -7.13
CA GLN A 220 17.42 33.20 -7.01
C GLN A 220 18.53 32.55 -6.16
N TYR A 221 18.15 31.81 -5.13
CA TYR A 221 19.04 31.23 -4.13
C TYR A 221 18.72 29.74 -3.93
N PRO A 222 18.99 28.89 -4.94
CA PRO A 222 18.61 27.48 -4.89
C PRO A 222 19.40 26.66 -3.86
N ASN A 223 20.62 27.07 -3.50
CA ASN A 223 21.55 26.28 -2.68
C ASN A 223 22.08 27.09 -1.49
N THR A 224 21.21 27.44 -0.56
CA THR A 224 21.54 28.12 0.69
C THR A 224 21.04 27.33 1.89
N GLU A 225 21.53 27.66 3.09
CA GLU A 225 21.03 27.07 4.35
C GLU A 225 19.52 27.28 4.52
N LEU A 226 18.95 28.33 3.91
CA LEU A 226 17.52 28.65 3.95
C LEU A 226 16.71 27.99 2.82
N SER A 227 17.34 27.40 1.80
CA SER A 227 16.61 26.82 0.65
C SER A 227 15.73 25.64 1.08
N GLY A 228 16.24 24.74 1.93
CA GLY A 228 15.41 23.69 2.51
C GLY A 228 14.25 24.25 3.37
N ASN A 229 14.48 25.35 4.08
CA ASN A 229 13.44 26.02 4.86
C ASN A 229 12.36 26.66 3.98
N ALA A 230 12.76 27.33 2.89
CA ALA A 230 11.82 27.94 1.96
C ALA A 230 10.97 26.88 1.27
N GLN A 231 11.58 25.78 0.82
CA GLN A 231 10.87 24.65 0.23
C GLN A 231 9.88 24.00 1.21
N PHE A 232 10.23 23.91 2.49
CA PHE A 232 9.33 23.44 3.54
C PHE A 232 8.12 24.38 3.70
N TRP A 233 8.32 25.70 3.71
CA TRP A 233 7.22 26.65 3.83
C TRP A 233 6.29 26.66 2.60
N ILE A 234 6.80 26.40 1.40
CA ILE A 234 5.96 26.14 0.23
C ILE A 234 5.01 24.97 0.52
N GLY A 235 5.52 23.86 1.06
CA GLY A 235 4.69 22.72 1.49
C GLY A 235 3.65 23.09 2.54
N GLU A 236 4.03 23.88 3.54
CA GLU A 236 3.08 24.37 4.56
C GLU A 236 1.97 25.24 3.96
N THR A 237 2.26 26.06 2.94
CA THR A 237 1.22 26.84 2.27
C THR A 237 0.17 25.95 1.60
N TYR A 238 0.59 24.83 1.00
CA TYR A 238 -0.35 23.87 0.39
C TYR A 238 -1.12 23.11 1.46
N TYR A 239 -0.44 22.67 2.52
CA TYR A 239 -1.06 21.98 3.64
C TYR A 239 -2.16 22.82 4.30
N GLN A 240 -1.90 24.11 4.55
CA GLN A 240 -2.91 25.01 5.12
C GLN A 240 -4.09 25.26 4.19
N LYS A 241 -3.88 25.25 2.86
CA LYS A 241 -4.96 25.29 1.87
C LYS A 241 -5.69 23.94 1.71
N LYS A 242 -5.33 22.92 2.50
CA LYS A 242 -5.83 21.53 2.42
C LYS A 242 -5.55 20.84 1.08
N ASP A 243 -4.57 21.34 0.33
CA ASP A 243 -4.08 20.72 -0.90
C ASP A 243 -2.97 19.72 -0.51
N PHE A 244 -3.39 18.62 0.12
CA PHE A 244 -2.47 17.67 0.75
C PHE A 244 -1.59 16.93 -0.26
N GLU A 245 -2.11 16.66 -1.46
CA GLU A 245 -1.34 16.04 -2.55
C GLU A 245 -0.14 16.90 -2.93
N LYS A 246 -0.34 18.21 -3.15
CA LYS A 246 0.78 19.11 -3.44
C LYS A 246 1.68 19.29 -2.23
N ALA A 247 1.13 19.38 -1.02
CA ALA A 247 1.94 19.47 0.19
C ALA A 247 2.92 18.28 0.30
N ILE A 248 2.46 17.06 0.02
CA ILE A 248 3.29 15.85 0.02
C ILE A 248 4.46 15.98 -0.97
N LEU A 249 4.19 16.45 -2.20
CA LEU A 249 5.22 16.64 -3.22
C LEU A 249 6.25 17.69 -2.81
N GLU A 250 5.82 18.79 -2.20
CA GLU A 250 6.73 19.86 -1.75
C GLU A 250 7.56 19.42 -0.53
N TYR A 251 7.01 18.64 0.39
CA TYR A 251 7.80 18.04 1.48
C TYR A 251 8.80 17.00 0.96
N GLU A 252 8.45 16.22 -0.06
CA GLU A 252 9.37 15.28 -0.70
C GLU A 252 10.57 16.01 -1.32
N LYS A 253 10.36 17.21 -1.90
CA LYS A 253 11.46 18.04 -2.40
C LYS A 253 12.41 18.47 -1.29
N VAL A 254 11.93 18.74 -0.07
CA VAL A 254 12.81 19.03 1.07
C VAL A 254 13.73 17.84 1.33
N ILE A 255 13.16 16.63 1.37
CA ILE A 255 13.88 15.39 1.71
C ILE A 255 14.90 15.02 0.63
N THR A 256 14.54 15.20 -0.65
CA THR A 256 15.32 14.73 -1.79
C THR A 256 16.30 15.75 -2.35
N LYS A 257 15.92 17.04 -2.40
CA LYS A 257 16.76 18.10 -2.99
C LYS A 257 17.61 18.82 -1.95
N TYR A 258 17.24 18.79 -0.67
CA TYR A 258 17.93 19.50 0.40
C TYR A 258 18.34 18.55 1.54
N PRO A 259 19.20 17.56 1.29
CA PRO A 259 19.55 16.50 2.25
C PRO A 259 20.27 17.00 3.51
N GLU A 260 20.86 18.19 3.47
CA GLU A 260 21.51 18.84 4.62
C GLU A 260 20.55 19.75 5.42
N SER A 261 19.27 19.84 5.02
CA SER A 261 18.32 20.73 5.66
C SER A 261 17.91 20.23 7.05
N GLY A 262 18.02 21.11 8.05
CA GLY A 262 17.45 20.89 9.39
C GLY A 262 15.92 20.72 9.40
N LYS A 263 15.22 20.94 8.27
CA LYS A 263 13.76 20.75 8.14
C LYS A 263 13.37 19.34 7.72
N ILE A 264 14.30 18.43 7.43
CA ILE A 264 13.94 17.06 7.02
C ILE A 264 13.05 16.34 8.04
N PRO A 265 13.30 16.38 9.37
CA PRO A 265 12.41 15.74 10.34
C PRO A 265 10.99 16.32 10.29
N ALA A 266 10.89 17.65 10.18
CA ALA A 266 9.61 18.36 10.07
C ALA A 266 8.89 18.03 8.75
N ALA A 267 9.60 17.99 7.63
CA ALA A 267 9.05 17.66 6.32
C ALA A 267 8.50 16.22 6.29
N LEU A 268 9.27 15.24 6.77
CA LEU A 268 8.80 13.84 6.87
C LEU A 268 7.56 13.72 7.76
N PHE A 269 7.56 14.37 8.91
CA PHE A 269 6.42 14.34 9.83
C PHE A 269 5.18 14.99 9.21
N LYS A 270 5.32 16.18 8.60
CA LYS A 270 4.22 16.88 7.93
C LYS A 270 3.72 16.16 6.69
N GLN A 271 4.60 15.51 5.93
CA GLN A 271 4.24 14.64 4.82
C GLN A 271 3.41 13.45 5.34
N ALA A 272 3.81 12.83 6.45
CA ALA A 272 3.01 11.78 7.07
C ALA A 272 1.62 12.29 7.48
N LEU A 273 1.53 13.46 8.11
CA LEU A 273 0.24 14.07 8.45
C LEU A 273 -0.61 14.35 7.20
N ALA A 274 -0.01 14.81 6.10
CA ALA A 274 -0.74 15.03 4.85
C ALA A 274 -1.31 13.72 4.28
N PHE A 275 -0.54 12.62 4.31
CA PHE A 275 -1.05 11.30 3.95
C PHE A 275 -2.21 10.85 4.86
N MET A 276 -2.17 11.19 6.16
CA MET A 276 -3.30 10.89 7.05
C MET A 276 -4.57 11.65 6.68
N GLU A 277 -4.45 12.92 6.32
CA GLU A 277 -5.61 13.74 5.89
C GLU A 277 -6.21 13.20 4.59
N LEU A 278 -5.41 12.55 3.73
CA LEU A 278 -5.87 11.83 2.55
C LEU A 278 -6.41 10.42 2.84
N GLY A 279 -6.37 9.96 4.09
CA GLY A 279 -6.81 8.63 4.50
C GLY A 279 -5.78 7.51 4.26
N ASP A 280 -4.63 7.82 3.68
CA ASP A 280 -3.55 6.86 3.44
C ASP A 280 -2.72 6.60 4.71
N LYS A 281 -3.32 5.81 5.60
CA LYS A 281 -2.70 5.43 6.88
C LYS A 281 -1.43 4.59 6.69
N THR A 282 -1.30 3.87 5.57
CA THR A 282 -0.15 3.00 5.31
C THR A 282 1.10 3.83 5.07
N ASN A 283 1.04 4.79 4.13
CA ASN A 283 2.17 5.67 3.86
C ASN A 283 2.46 6.59 5.05
N ALA A 284 1.42 7.08 5.74
CA ALA A 284 1.61 7.84 6.97
C ALA A 284 2.40 7.06 8.03
N LYS A 285 2.03 5.79 8.31
CA LYS A 285 2.74 4.95 9.29
C LYS A 285 4.21 4.74 8.91
N ASN A 286 4.49 4.48 7.64
CA ASN A 286 5.86 4.29 7.15
C ASN A 286 6.71 5.55 7.33
N LEU A 287 6.17 6.73 7.01
CA LEU A 287 6.88 7.99 7.20
C LEU A 287 7.10 8.33 8.69
N LEU A 288 6.11 8.11 9.55
CA LEU A 288 6.27 8.31 10.99
C LEU A 288 7.36 7.41 11.58
N ARG A 289 7.42 6.14 11.17
CA ARG A 289 8.53 5.24 11.55
C ARG A 289 9.88 5.75 11.07
N LYS A 290 9.95 6.22 9.82
CA LYS A 290 11.17 6.80 9.23
C LYS A 290 11.67 8.01 10.00
N VAL A 291 10.77 8.87 10.52
CA VAL A 291 11.15 10.00 11.40
C VAL A 291 11.80 9.48 12.69
N ILE A 292 11.18 8.48 13.34
CA ILE A 292 11.67 7.91 14.60
C ILE A 292 13.03 7.22 14.41
N GLU A 293 13.19 6.47 13.33
CA GLU A 293 14.41 5.72 13.02
C GLU A 293 15.57 6.64 12.65
N ARG A 294 15.33 7.66 11.80
CA ARG A 294 16.40 8.53 11.30
C ARG A 294 16.73 9.70 12.22
N PHE A 295 15.76 10.16 13.02
CA PHE A 295 15.89 11.36 13.85
C PHE A 295 15.39 11.11 15.28
N PRO A 296 15.91 10.10 16.01
CA PRO A 296 15.34 9.61 17.27
C PRO A 296 15.31 10.64 18.40
N HIS A 297 16.15 11.68 18.33
CA HIS A 297 16.24 12.75 19.33
C HIS A 297 15.51 14.04 18.92
N SER A 298 14.80 14.04 17.79
CA SER A 298 14.04 15.20 17.32
C SER A 298 12.68 15.30 18.01
N GLU A 299 12.16 16.52 18.15
CA GLU A 299 10.78 16.75 18.60
C GLU A 299 9.77 15.99 17.71
N GLN A 300 10.04 15.95 16.41
CA GLN A 300 9.19 15.26 15.44
C GLN A 300 9.15 13.75 15.66
N ALA A 301 10.22 13.13 16.14
CA ALA A 301 10.20 11.71 16.49
C ALA A 301 9.30 11.44 17.70
N GLU A 302 9.32 12.30 18.72
CA GLU A 302 8.40 12.18 19.85
C GLU A 302 6.93 12.40 19.44
N MET A 303 6.66 13.38 18.58
CA MET A 303 5.33 13.57 18.00
C MET A 303 4.90 12.36 17.15
N ALA A 304 5.82 11.77 16.39
CA ALA A 304 5.55 10.61 15.54
C ALA A 304 5.20 9.36 16.36
N LYS A 305 5.90 9.12 17.48
CA LYS A 305 5.57 8.01 18.42
C LYS A 305 4.15 8.14 18.93
N LYS A 306 3.80 9.32 19.47
CA LYS A 306 2.44 9.61 19.96
C LYS A 306 1.38 9.41 18.89
N ARG A 307 1.66 9.82 17.65
CA ARG A 307 0.71 9.67 16.55
C ARG A 307 0.50 8.20 16.18
N LEU A 308 1.56 7.39 16.13
CA LEU A 308 1.49 5.95 15.85
C LEU A 308 0.70 5.18 16.91
N GLU A 309 0.83 5.54 18.18
CA GLU A 309 0.06 4.93 19.27
C GLU A 309 -1.45 5.13 19.10
N GLY A 310 -1.87 6.32 18.65
CA GLY A 310 -3.26 6.65 18.36
C GLY A 310 -3.80 6.10 17.03
N MET A 311 -3.00 5.36 16.26
CA MET A 311 -3.40 4.73 14.97
C MET A 311 -3.67 3.21 15.09
N LYS A 312 -3.74 2.69 16.32
CA LYS A 312 -4.12 1.29 16.58
C LYS A 312 -5.59 1.05 16.24
#